data_AF-A0A651E7U3-F1
#
_entry.id   AF-A0A651E7U3-F1
#
_cell.length_a   1.000
_cell.length_b   1.000
_cell.length_c   1.000
_cell.angle_alpha   90.00
_cell.angle_beta   90.00
_cell.angle_gamma   90.00
#
_symmetry.space_group_name_H-M   'P 1'
#
loop_
_entity.id
_entity.type
_entity.pdbx_description
1 polymer ?
#
loop_
_entity_poly.entity_id
_entity_poly.type
_entity_poly.pdbx_seq_one_letter_code
_entity_poly.pdbx_strand_id
1 'polypeptide(L)'
;MHDLYGKLDSQLDSLLQQADDLNTARHIYYEVRSMVEANQQILTPNYFYTWMDNTYTTTMIVGIRRLVDSDARSISFVTFLSAIKSNPHILSRSTYKGLYKKMGLGFSESRQDEQFDQLAGIGAPHVGPAVVEQELEELKTITSKLRKYANKRIAHYDSKPPPPGPSYKEIDEAFDSLYKLLVRYYLFFRATSFSRKPGIGDEWKEIFRVAWIPQPD
;
A
#
# COMPACT_ATOMS: atom_id res chain seq x y z
N MET A 1 10.46 -26.12 -0.29
CA MET A 1 9.25 -25.46 0.28
C MET A 1 9.60 -24.38 1.30
N HIS A 2 10.52 -24.65 2.25
CA HIS A 2 10.96 -23.66 3.26
C HIS A 2 11.59 -22.38 2.68
N ASP A 3 12.38 -22.51 1.61
CA ASP A 3 13.06 -21.37 0.96
C ASP A 3 12.08 -20.35 0.35
N LEU A 4 11.08 -20.82 -0.41
CA LEU A 4 10.12 -19.93 -1.07
C LEU A 4 9.15 -19.26 -0.08
N TYR A 5 8.69 -19.97 0.96
CA TYR A 5 7.86 -19.36 2.00
C TYR A 5 8.62 -18.22 2.69
N GLY A 6 9.85 -18.47 3.17
CA GLY A 6 10.65 -17.44 3.85
C GLY A 6 11.01 -16.26 2.95
N LYS A 7 11.25 -16.51 1.66
CA LYS A 7 11.45 -15.44 0.67
C LYS A 7 10.22 -14.56 0.51
N LEU A 8 9.04 -15.16 0.28
CA LEU A 8 7.78 -14.41 0.14
C LEU A 8 7.45 -13.67 1.44
N ASP A 9 7.77 -14.27 2.57
CA ASP A 9 7.58 -13.66 3.88
C ASP A 9 8.40 -12.38 4.04
N SER A 10 9.68 -12.43 3.66
CA SER A 10 10.57 -11.27 3.68
C SER A 10 10.17 -10.19 2.66
N GLN A 11 9.65 -10.62 1.50
CA GLN A 11 9.09 -9.70 0.51
C GLN A 11 7.85 -8.99 1.05
N LEU A 12 6.99 -9.67 1.80
CA LEU A 12 5.81 -9.07 2.42
C LEU A 12 6.19 -7.98 3.43
N ASP A 13 7.23 -8.20 4.24
CA ASP A 13 7.75 -7.16 5.14
C ASP A 13 8.27 -5.93 4.36
N SER A 14 8.91 -6.17 3.21
CA SER A 14 9.38 -5.09 2.32
C SER A 14 8.23 -4.33 1.65
N LEU A 15 7.14 -5.02 1.31
CA LEU A 15 5.92 -4.40 0.77
C LEU A 15 5.20 -3.58 1.86
N LEU A 16 5.16 -4.11 3.09
CA LEU A 16 4.58 -3.42 4.25
C LEU A 16 5.31 -2.12 4.53
N GLN A 17 6.64 -2.14 4.61
CA GLN A 17 7.42 -0.93 4.85
C GLN A 17 7.16 0.14 3.79
N GLN A 18 7.18 -0.23 2.51
CA GLN A 18 6.91 0.71 1.42
C GLN A 18 5.49 1.26 1.44
N ALA A 19 4.50 0.46 1.81
CA ALA A 19 3.12 0.92 1.94
C ALA A 19 2.96 1.86 3.15
N ASP A 20 3.64 1.59 4.26
CA ASP A 20 3.64 2.45 5.45
C ASP A 20 4.28 3.82 5.16
N ASP A 21 5.34 3.87 4.36
CA ASP A 21 5.97 5.13 3.92
C ASP A 21 4.98 5.99 3.10
N LEU A 22 4.20 5.37 2.21
CA LEU A 22 3.17 6.06 1.43
C LEU A 22 1.98 6.49 2.28
N ASN A 23 1.56 5.64 3.22
CA ASN A 23 0.49 5.98 4.16
C ASN A 23 0.87 7.19 5.03
N THR A 24 2.14 7.26 5.44
CA THR A 24 2.74 8.38 6.15
C THR A 24 2.70 9.66 5.31
N ALA A 25 3.14 9.60 4.05
CA ALA A 25 3.09 10.74 3.14
C ALA A 25 1.64 11.23 2.91
N ARG A 26 0.70 10.31 2.69
CA ARG A 26 -0.74 10.60 2.56
C ARG A 26 -1.30 11.30 3.79
N HIS A 27 -1.00 10.79 4.97
CA HIS A 27 -1.47 11.39 6.21
C HIS A 27 -0.94 12.80 6.43
N ILE A 28 0.39 13.00 6.31
CA ILE A 28 1.00 14.33 6.45
C ILE A 28 0.36 15.31 5.45
N TYR A 29 0.24 14.92 4.19
CA TYR A 29 -0.33 15.79 3.16
C TYR A 29 -1.77 16.22 3.49
N TYR A 30 -2.65 15.28 3.84
CA TYR A 30 -4.04 15.62 4.15
C TYR A 30 -4.17 16.44 5.43
N GLU A 31 -3.36 16.16 6.46
CA GLU A 31 -3.34 16.97 7.68
C GLU A 31 -2.87 18.41 7.41
N VAL A 32 -1.80 18.60 6.63
CA VAL A 32 -1.35 19.94 6.22
C VAL A 32 -2.41 20.66 5.41
N ARG A 33 -3.07 19.96 4.47
CA ARG A 33 -4.15 20.53 3.68
C ARG A 33 -5.31 21.00 4.56
N SER A 34 -5.73 20.18 5.53
CA SER A 34 -6.78 20.55 6.49
C SER A 34 -6.38 21.74 7.37
N MET A 35 -5.11 21.84 7.77
CA MET A 35 -4.61 23.02 8.51
C MET A 35 -4.70 24.31 7.67
N VAL A 36 -4.35 24.24 6.38
CA VAL A 36 -4.46 25.38 5.45
C VAL A 36 -5.92 25.77 5.22
N GLU A 37 -6.79 24.79 4.95
CA GLU A 37 -8.22 25.02 4.72
C GLU A 37 -8.93 25.64 5.93
N ALA A 38 -8.51 25.26 7.15
CA ALA A 38 -9.05 25.81 8.39
C ALA A 38 -8.54 27.23 8.72
N ASN A 39 -7.43 27.68 8.12
CA ASN A 39 -6.81 28.96 8.42
C ASN A 39 -7.00 29.98 7.27
N GLN A 40 -8.04 30.80 7.39
CA GLN A 40 -8.39 31.83 6.40
C GLN A 40 -7.29 32.87 6.15
N GLN A 41 -6.35 33.06 7.08
CA GLN A 41 -5.25 34.03 6.91
C GLN A 41 -4.21 33.55 5.89
N ILE A 42 -4.09 32.24 5.70
CA ILE A 42 -3.11 31.63 4.78
C ILE A 42 -3.80 30.97 3.57
N LEU A 43 -5.13 30.97 3.50
CA LEU A 43 -5.92 30.42 2.41
C LEU A 43 -5.91 31.33 1.18
N THR A 44 -4.73 31.54 0.61
CA THR A 44 -4.48 32.37 -0.57
C THR A 44 -3.72 31.56 -1.64
N PRO A 45 -3.90 31.83 -2.94
CA PRO A 45 -3.09 31.20 -3.96
C PRO A 45 -1.58 31.39 -3.68
N ASN A 46 -0.84 30.28 -3.54
CA ASN A 46 0.57 30.32 -3.21
C ASN A 46 1.33 29.19 -3.92
N TYR A 47 2.53 29.50 -4.43
CA TYR A 47 3.38 28.54 -5.12
C TYR A 47 3.79 27.36 -4.23
N PHE A 48 3.91 27.59 -2.91
CA PHE A 48 4.17 26.54 -1.94
C PHE A 48 3.09 25.45 -1.97
N TYR A 49 1.80 25.81 -2.09
CA TYR A 49 0.72 24.84 -2.19
C TYR A 49 0.81 24.02 -3.48
N THR A 50 1.13 24.66 -4.60
CA THR A 50 1.39 23.96 -5.86
C THR A 50 2.57 22.99 -5.76
N TRP A 51 3.67 23.42 -5.13
CA TRP A 51 4.83 22.56 -4.89
C TRP A 51 4.49 21.36 -3.99
N MET A 52 3.72 21.59 -2.92
CA MET A 52 3.28 20.54 -1.99
C MET A 52 2.40 19.51 -2.70
N ASP A 53 1.39 19.96 -3.44
CA ASP A 53 0.49 19.13 -4.25
C ASP A 53 1.26 18.27 -5.27
N ASN A 54 2.21 18.88 -5.99
CA ASN A 54 3.06 18.18 -6.96
C ASN A 54 3.98 17.15 -6.28
N THR A 55 4.53 17.48 -5.11
CA THR A 55 5.41 16.60 -4.35
C THR A 55 4.66 15.38 -3.82
N TYR A 56 3.48 15.59 -3.23
CA TYR A 56 2.61 14.51 -2.78
C TYR A 56 2.20 13.61 -3.96
N THR A 57 1.69 14.21 -5.04
CA THR A 57 1.25 13.51 -6.24
C THR A 57 2.38 12.65 -6.82
N THR A 58 3.58 13.22 -6.98
CA THR A 58 4.74 12.50 -7.52
C THR A 58 5.15 11.36 -6.61
N THR A 59 5.23 11.60 -5.30
CA THR A 59 5.62 10.59 -4.29
C THR A 59 4.68 9.40 -4.33
N MET A 60 3.36 9.64 -4.30
CA MET A 60 2.37 8.57 -4.32
C MET A 60 2.39 7.79 -5.63
N ILE A 61 2.42 8.47 -6.79
CA ILE A 61 2.39 7.79 -8.09
C ILE A 61 3.65 6.94 -8.28
N VAL A 62 4.83 7.46 -7.93
CA VAL A 62 6.10 6.71 -8.06
C VAL A 62 6.13 5.51 -7.11
N GLY A 63 5.69 5.69 -5.86
CA GLY A 63 5.58 4.62 -4.88
C GLY A 63 4.64 3.51 -5.34
N ILE A 64 3.43 3.87 -5.76
CA ILE A 64 2.44 2.92 -6.30
C ILE A 64 3.02 2.20 -7.52
N ARG A 65 3.63 2.92 -8.47
CA ARG A 65 4.27 2.32 -9.66
C ARG A 65 5.30 1.26 -9.28
N ARG A 66 6.14 1.51 -8.26
CA ARG A 66 7.13 0.55 -7.76
C ARG A 66 6.47 -0.68 -7.15
N LEU A 67 5.41 -0.48 -6.37
CA LEU A 67 4.63 -1.56 -5.75
C LEU A 67 3.87 -2.44 -6.77
N VAL A 68 3.68 -1.98 -8.01
CA VAL A 68 3.06 -2.74 -9.11
C VAL A 68 4.00 -3.00 -10.29
N ASP A 69 5.31 -2.90 -10.08
CA ASP A 69 6.30 -3.18 -11.12
C ASP A 69 6.24 -4.65 -11.54
N SER A 70 6.40 -4.93 -12.83
CA SER A 70 6.32 -6.29 -13.39
C SER A 70 7.69 -6.89 -13.73
N ASP A 71 8.79 -6.17 -13.51
CA ASP A 71 10.14 -6.73 -13.64
C ASP A 71 10.31 -7.88 -12.63
N ALA A 72 10.72 -9.06 -13.11
CA ALA A 72 10.86 -10.26 -12.29
C ALA A 72 11.89 -10.11 -11.14
N ARG A 73 12.76 -9.10 -11.19
CA ARG A 73 13.74 -8.78 -10.14
C ARG A 73 13.19 -7.82 -9.09
N SER A 74 12.01 -7.24 -9.33
CA SER A 74 11.38 -6.29 -8.40
C SER A 74 10.67 -7.01 -7.24
N ILE A 75 10.68 -6.36 -6.08
CA ILE A 75 9.77 -6.71 -4.97
C ILE A 75 8.52 -5.85 -5.12
N SER A 76 7.47 -6.45 -5.66
CA SER A 76 6.21 -5.79 -5.96
C SER A 76 5.05 -6.75 -5.68
N PHE A 77 3.82 -6.24 -5.62
CA PHE A 77 2.63 -7.10 -5.55
C PHE A 77 2.49 -7.97 -6.80
N VAL A 78 2.90 -7.50 -7.97
CA VAL A 78 2.81 -8.31 -9.19
C VAL A 78 3.72 -9.54 -9.10
N THR A 79 4.97 -9.38 -8.68
CA THR A 79 5.90 -10.52 -8.54
C THR A 79 5.52 -11.43 -7.37
N PHE A 80 5.11 -10.85 -6.25
CA PHE A 80 4.65 -11.57 -5.06
C PHE A 80 3.40 -12.43 -5.33
N LEU A 81 2.34 -11.84 -5.89
CA LEU A 81 1.09 -12.54 -6.21
C LEU A 81 1.29 -13.58 -7.30
N SER A 82 2.12 -13.30 -8.31
CA SER A 82 2.46 -14.30 -9.34
C SER A 82 3.13 -15.53 -8.74
N ALA A 83 4.05 -15.35 -7.78
CA ALA A 83 4.71 -16.46 -7.10
C ALA A 83 3.73 -17.30 -6.27
N ILE A 84 2.78 -16.65 -5.57
CA ILE A 84 1.72 -17.35 -4.82
C ILE A 84 0.78 -18.09 -5.76
N LYS A 85 0.33 -17.46 -6.85
CA LYS A 85 -0.51 -18.08 -7.87
C LYS A 85 0.12 -19.36 -8.42
N SER A 86 1.41 -19.33 -8.72
CA SER A 86 2.15 -20.49 -9.21
C SER A 86 2.44 -21.55 -8.15
N ASN A 87 2.36 -21.20 -6.86
CA ASN A 87 2.69 -22.07 -5.73
C ASN A 87 1.65 -21.97 -4.60
N PRO A 88 0.36 -22.26 -4.87
CA PRO A 88 -0.71 -21.94 -3.93
C PRO A 88 -0.60 -22.70 -2.61
N HIS A 89 0.00 -23.89 -2.62
CA HIS A 89 0.23 -24.73 -1.43
C HIS A 89 1.07 -24.07 -0.32
N ILE A 90 1.82 -23.01 -0.65
CA ILE A 90 2.56 -22.22 0.35
C ILE A 90 1.61 -21.58 1.35
N LEU A 91 0.45 -21.10 0.87
CA LEU A 91 -0.63 -20.54 1.67
C LEU A 91 -1.73 -21.58 1.87
N SER A 92 -1.35 -22.71 2.46
CA SER A 92 -2.26 -23.79 2.79
C SER A 92 -2.84 -23.65 4.20
N ARG A 93 -3.96 -24.33 4.42
CA ARG A 93 -4.62 -24.45 5.72
C ARG A 93 -3.68 -25.01 6.78
N SER A 94 -2.85 -26.01 6.43
CA SER A 94 -1.88 -26.59 7.36
C SER A 94 -0.79 -25.59 7.74
N THR A 95 -0.25 -24.83 6.77
CA THR A 95 0.71 -23.75 7.06
C THR A 95 0.08 -22.71 7.98
N TYR A 96 -1.15 -22.28 7.69
CA TYR A 96 -1.87 -21.28 8.47
C TYR A 96 -2.15 -21.74 9.91
N LYS A 97 -2.63 -22.97 10.13
CA LYS A 97 -2.80 -23.53 11.49
C LYS A 97 -1.46 -23.66 12.24
N GLY A 98 -0.37 -23.93 11.52
CA GLY A 98 0.99 -23.93 12.07
C GLY A 98 1.42 -22.58 12.65
N LEU A 99 0.92 -21.47 12.10
CA LEU A 99 1.20 -20.11 12.59
C LEU A 99 0.68 -19.87 14.01
N TYR A 100 -0.52 -20.37 14.33
CA TYR A 100 -1.09 -20.24 15.69
C TYR A 100 -0.21 -20.91 16.74
N LYS A 101 0.29 -22.12 16.42
CA LYS A 101 1.22 -22.84 17.30
C LYS A 101 2.53 -22.08 17.46
N LYS A 102 3.10 -21.59 16.35
CA LYS A 102 4.37 -20.85 16.35
C LYS A 102 4.28 -19.53 17.15
N MET A 103 3.16 -18.83 17.05
CA MET A 103 2.94 -17.53 17.70
C MET A 103 2.32 -17.63 19.10
N GLY A 104 2.05 -18.84 19.60
CA GLY A 104 1.43 -19.04 20.90
C GLY A 104 0.00 -18.49 20.98
N LEU A 105 -0.72 -18.43 19.86
CA LEU A 105 -2.09 -17.94 19.79
C LEU A 105 -3.05 -19.04 20.27
N GLY A 106 -3.69 -18.85 21.42
CA GLY A 106 -4.55 -19.83 22.09
C GLY A 106 -5.94 -20.05 21.49
N PHE A 107 -6.09 -19.97 20.17
CA PHE A 107 -7.40 -20.15 19.51
C PHE A 107 -7.71 -21.64 19.25
N SER A 108 -8.98 -22.03 19.35
CA SER A 108 -9.45 -23.37 19.00
C SER A 108 -9.21 -23.69 17.51
N GLU A 109 -9.06 -24.97 17.18
CA GLU A 109 -8.91 -25.38 15.77
C GLU A 109 -10.09 -24.93 14.89
N SER A 110 -11.32 -25.02 15.41
CA SER A 110 -12.52 -24.53 14.70
C SER A 110 -12.40 -23.07 14.29
N ARG A 111 -11.90 -22.22 15.19
CA ARG A 111 -11.72 -20.79 14.92
C ARG A 111 -10.58 -20.53 13.92
N GLN A 112 -9.52 -21.33 13.97
CA GLN A 112 -8.45 -21.26 12.97
C GLN A 112 -8.98 -21.63 11.57
N ASP A 113 -9.84 -22.65 11.50
CA ASP A 113 -10.45 -23.11 10.25
C ASP A 113 -11.46 -22.10 9.69
N GLU A 114 -12.31 -21.50 10.54
CA GLU A 114 -13.21 -20.41 10.14
C GLU A 114 -12.45 -19.18 9.62
N GLN A 115 -11.36 -18.80 10.28
CA GLN A 115 -10.53 -17.67 9.83
C GLN A 115 -9.85 -17.97 8.50
N PHE A 116 -9.38 -19.20 8.28
CA PHE A 116 -8.83 -19.59 6.99
C PHE A 116 -9.90 -19.63 5.90
N ASP A 117 -11.12 -20.09 6.20
CA ASP A 117 -12.24 -20.10 5.26
C ASP A 117 -12.59 -18.69 4.76
N GLN A 118 -12.52 -17.68 5.64
CA GLN A 118 -12.70 -16.28 5.26
C GLN A 118 -11.62 -15.78 4.28
N LEU A 119 -10.43 -16.36 4.31
CA LEU A 119 -9.32 -15.97 3.45
C LEU A 119 -9.32 -16.74 2.13
N ALA A 120 -9.43 -18.07 2.17
CA ALA A 120 -9.21 -18.96 1.04
C ALA A 120 -10.51 -19.55 0.44
N GLY A 121 -11.64 -19.39 1.11
CA GLY A 121 -12.92 -20.03 0.78
C GLY A 121 -13.20 -21.25 1.65
N ILE A 122 -14.49 -21.55 1.85
CA ILE A 122 -14.97 -22.62 2.74
C ILE A 122 -14.37 -23.97 2.32
N GLY A 123 -13.70 -24.63 3.27
CA GLY A 123 -13.11 -25.96 3.06
C GLY A 123 -11.92 -25.99 2.11
N ALA A 124 -11.45 -24.83 1.60
CA ALA A 124 -10.34 -24.78 0.68
C ALA A 124 -9.05 -25.28 1.37
N PRO A 125 -8.21 -26.08 0.69
CA PRO A 125 -6.93 -26.53 1.23
C PRO A 125 -5.85 -25.45 1.18
N HIS A 126 -5.98 -24.49 0.27
CA HIS A 126 -5.06 -23.37 0.04
C HIS A 126 -5.78 -22.23 -0.68
N VAL A 127 -5.15 -21.06 -0.78
CA VAL A 127 -5.64 -19.96 -1.62
C VAL A 127 -5.85 -20.43 -3.07
N GLY A 128 -6.97 -20.06 -3.68
CA GLY A 128 -7.30 -20.44 -5.05
C GLY A 128 -6.48 -19.63 -6.08
N PRO A 129 -5.72 -20.25 -7.00
CA PRO A 129 -4.95 -19.53 -8.02
C PRO A 129 -5.77 -18.55 -8.87
N ALA A 130 -7.03 -18.90 -9.18
CA ALA A 130 -7.94 -18.04 -9.92
C ALA A 130 -8.29 -16.75 -9.15
N VAL A 131 -8.42 -16.83 -7.82
CA VAL A 131 -8.65 -15.65 -6.96
C VAL A 131 -7.43 -14.73 -6.99
N VAL A 132 -6.23 -15.30 -6.87
CA VAL A 132 -4.97 -14.52 -6.92
C VAL A 132 -4.77 -13.88 -8.29
N GLU A 133 -5.15 -14.56 -9.38
CA GLU A 133 -5.13 -13.99 -10.73
C GLU A 133 -6.10 -12.83 -10.87
N GLN A 134 -7.32 -12.97 -10.38
CA GLN A 134 -8.30 -11.88 -10.38
C GLN A 134 -7.78 -10.65 -9.61
N GLU A 135 -7.24 -10.84 -8.40
CA GLU A 135 -6.63 -9.77 -7.60
C GLU A 135 -5.51 -9.05 -8.36
N LEU A 136 -4.68 -9.81 -9.08
CA LEU A 136 -3.57 -9.28 -9.87
C LEU A 136 -4.05 -8.47 -11.08
N GLU A 137 -5.09 -8.91 -11.78
CA GLU A 137 -5.67 -8.18 -12.91
C GLU A 137 -6.45 -6.92 -12.46
N GLU A 138 -7.18 -7.00 -11.35
CA GLU A 138 -7.81 -5.84 -10.71
C GLU A 138 -6.77 -4.79 -10.34
N LEU A 139 -5.67 -5.21 -9.71
CA LEU A 139 -4.57 -4.33 -9.32
C LEU A 139 -3.89 -3.66 -10.52
N LYS A 140 -3.63 -4.41 -11.59
CA LYS A 140 -3.09 -3.84 -12.84
C LYS A 140 -4.04 -2.82 -13.45
N THR A 141 -5.34 -3.10 -13.42
CA THR A 141 -6.38 -2.26 -14.00
C THR A 141 -6.46 -0.93 -13.27
N ILE A 142 -6.63 -0.95 -11.94
CA ILE A 142 -6.80 0.26 -11.12
C ILE A 142 -5.55 1.15 -11.14
N THR A 143 -4.35 0.55 -11.24
CA THR A 143 -3.08 1.31 -11.27
C THR A 143 -2.63 1.71 -12.68
N SER A 144 -3.34 1.28 -13.73
CA SER A 144 -2.90 1.47 -15.12
C SER A 144 -2.70 2.94 -15.52
N LYS A 145 -3.61 3.82 -15.09
CA LYS A 145 -3.54 5.27 -15.36
C LYS A 145 -2.31 5.89 -14.68
N LEU A 146 -2.09 5.58 -13.41
CA LEU A 146 -0.95 6.06 -12.62
C LEU A 146 0.38 5.61 -13.24
N ARG A 147 0.49 4.33 -13.63
CA ARG A 147 1.69 3.80 -14.30
C ARG A 147 1.98 4.54 -15.61
N LYS A 148 0.96 4.74 -16.44
CA LYS A 148 1.08 5.47 -17.72
C LYS A 148 1.52 6.92 -17.48
N TYR A 149 0.94 7.58 -16.49
CA TYR A 149 1.29 8.95 -16.13
C TYR A 149 2.74 9.04 -15.62
N ALA A 150 3.13 8.19 -14.67
CA ALA A 150 4.51 8.17 -14.17
C ALA A 150 5.52 7.92 -15.27
N ASN A 151 5.30 6.92 -16.13
CA ASN A 151 6.22 6.65 -17.23
C ASN A 151 6.35 7.84 -18.18
N LYS A 152 5.24 8.48 -18.56
CA LYS A 152 5.21 9.54 -19.59
C LYS A 152 5.46 10.96 -19.09
N ARG A 153 5.42 11.22 -17.78
CA ARG A 153 5.60 12.57 -17.21
C ARG A 153 6.59 12.69 -16.10
N ILE A 154 6.69 11.68 -15.26
CA ILE A 154 7.58 11.73 -14.10
C ILE A 154 8.95 11.16 -14.49
N ALA A 155 8.98 9.97 -15.09
CA ALA A 155 10.21 9.30 -15.46
C ALA A 155 10.75 9.75 -16.83
N HIS A 156 9.88 9.82 -17.84
CA HIS A 156 10.22 10.35 -19.16
C HIS A 156 9.43 11.64 -19.38
N TYR A 157 10.09 12.74 -19.67
CA TYR A 157 9.41 13.97 -20.09
C TYR A 157 9.08 13.88 -21.58
N ASP A 158 8.06 13.08 -21.90
CA ASP A 158 7.67 12.80 -23.28
C ASP A 158 7.24 14.08 -24.02
N SER A 159 7.72 14.24 -25.26
CA SER A 159 7.45 15.41 -26.12
C SER A 159 5.98 15.58 -26.53
N LYS A 160 5.21 14.49 -26.56
CA LYS A 160 3.75 14.54 -26.80
C LYS A 160 3.03 15.01 -25.53
N PRO A 161 1.92 15.75 -25.61
CA PRO A 161 1.18 16.18 -24.42
C PRO A 161 0.68 14.98 -23.60
N PRO A 162 0.62 15.11 -22.26
CA PRO A 162 0.21 14.04 -21.36
C PRO A 162 -1.28 13.72 -21.54
N PRO A 163 -1.72 12.47 -21.24
CA PRO A 163 -3.08 12.33 -20.73
C PRO A 163 -3.22 13.11 -19.41
N PRO A 164 -4.41 13.67 -19.10
CA PRO A 164 -4.63 14.34 -17.82
C PRO A 164 -4.11 13.51 -16.65
N GLY A 165 -3.46 14.18 -15.69
CA GLY A 165 -2.95 13.54 -14.49
C GLY A 165 -4.06 12.82 -13.72
N PRO A 166 -3.71 11.79 -12.92
CA PRO A 166 -4.68 11.19 -12.02
C PRO A 166 -5.13 12.20 -10.96
N SER A 167 -6.40 12.15 -10.60
CA SER A 167 -6.96 12.89 -9.48
C SER A 167 -6.47 12.31 -8.14
N TYR A 168 -6.57 13.10 -7.06
CA TYR A 168 -6.29 12.60 -5.70
C TYR A 168 -7.12 11.36 -5.35
N LYS A 169 -8.38 11.33 -5.77
CA LYS A 169 -9.26 10.18 -5.58
C LYS A 169 -8.71 8.93 -6.29
N GLU A 170 -8.28 9.04 -7.54
CA GLU A 170 -7.71 7.89 -8.26
C GLU A 170 -6.38 7.41 -7.65
N ILE A 171 -5.59 8.32 -7.09
CA ILE A 171 -4.35 7.96 -6.36
C ILE A 171 -4.68 7.20 -5.08
N ASP A 172 -5.63 7.72 -4.31
CA ASP A 172 -6.07 7.16 -3.05
C ASP A 172 -6.72 5.79 -3.24
N GLU A 173 -7.63 5.63 -4.20
CA GLU A 173 -8.28 4.35 -4.52
C GLU A 173 -7.26 3.29 -4.95
N ALA A 174 -6.24 3.66 -5.73
CA ALA A 174 -5.16 2.77 -6.12
C ALA A 174 -4.32 2.33 -4.91
N PHE A 175 -4.00 3.25 -4.00
CA PHE A 175 -3.27 2.93 -2.78
C PHE A 175 -4.10 2.05 -1.82
N ASP A 176 -5.39 2.35 -1.65
CA ASP A 176 -6.30 1.59 -0.79
C ASP A 176 -6.47 0.15 -1.30
N SER A 177 -6.50 -0.06 -2.62
CA SER A 177 -6.50 -1.38 -3.24
C SER A 177 -5.23 -2.18 -2.91
N LEU A 178 -4.05 -1.56 -3.00
CA LEU A 178 -2.77 -2.17 -2.59
C LEU A 178 -2.76 -2.52 -1.10
N TYR A 179 -3.21 -1.60 -0.25
CA TYR A 179 -3.22 -1.80 1.20
C TYR A 179 -4.18 -2.92 1.62
N LYS A 180 -5.32 -3.05 0.94
CA LYS A 180 -6.26 -4.17 1.14
C LYS A 180 -5.60 -5.52 0.86
N LEU A 181 -4.84 -5.63 -0.24
CA LEU A 181 -4.08 -6.84 -0.56
C LEU A 181 -3.01 -7.09 0.51
N LEU A 182 -2.29 -6.06 0.93
CA LEU A 182 -1.29 -6.17 1.99
C LEU A 182 -1.87 -6.76 3.28
N VAL A 183 -3.00 -6.24 3.76
CA VAL A 183 -3.66 -6.75 4.98
C VAL A 183 -4.07 -8.21 4.83
N ARG A 184 -4.63 -8.57 3.66
CA ARG A 184 -5.05 -9.94 3.37
C ARG A 184 -3.89 -10.92 3.36
N TYR A 185 -2.79 -10.58 2.70
CA TYR A 185 -1.63 -11.46 2.64
C TYR A 185 -0.85 -11.46 3.96
N TYR A 186 -0.84 -10.36 4.71
CA TYR A 186 -0.33 -10.34 6.08
C TYR A 186 -1.08 -11.33 6.97
N LEU A 187 -2.41 -11.39 6.88
CA LEU A 187 -3.19 -12.42 7.57
C LEU A 187 -2.72 -13.83 7.20
N PHE A 188 -2.55 -14.15 5.92
CA PHE A 188 -2.05 -15.47 5.51
C PHE A 188 -0.68 -15.84 6.10
N PHE A 189 0.22 -14.88 6.28
CA PHE A 189 1.58 -15.11 6.77
C PHE A 189 1.75 -14.94 8.28
N ARG A 190 0.78 -14.31 8.97
CA ARG A 190 0.90 -13.92 10.39
C ARG A 190 -0.30 -14.34 11.25
N ALA A 191 -1.38 -14.87 10.67
CA ALA A 191 -2.61 -15.22 11.36
C ALA A 191 -3.21 -14.09 12.23
N THR A 192 -2.80 -12.85 11.96
CA THR A 192 -3.26 -11.64 12.62
C THR A 192 -3.34 -10.53 11.58
N SER A 193 -4.28 -9.61 11.75
CA SER A 193 -4.34 -8.40 10.94
C SER A 193 -3.51 -7.31 11.57
N PHE A 194 -3.31 -6.23 10.80
CA PHE A 194 -2.84 -4.97 11.32
C PHE A 194 -3.77 -3.87 10.82
N SER A 195 -3.93 -2.84 11.65
CA SER A 195 -4.43 -1.54 11.23
C SER A 195 -3.38 -0.56 11.69
N ARG A 196 -2.53 -0.12 10.77
CA ARG A 196 -1.52 0.90 11.09
C ARG A 196 -2.08 2.25 10.73
N LYS A 197 -2.45 3.02 11.77
CA LYS A 197 -2.34 4.47 11.65
C LYS A 197 -0.87 4.79 11.35
N PRO A 198 -0.58 5.81 10.55
CA PRO A 198 0.79 6.31 10.41
C PRO A 198 1.41 6.43 11.80
N GLY A 199 2.60 5.87 11.99
CA GLY A 199 3.26 5.84 13.31
C GLY A 199 3.78 7.20 13.78
N ILE A 200 3.24 8.28 13.23
CA ILE A 200 3.62 9.65 13.52
C ILE A 200 2.58 10.15 14.52
N GLY A 201 2.98 10.30 15.79
CA GLY A 201 2.15 10.98 16.79
C GLY A 201 1.95 12.45 16.42
N ASP A 202 1.00 13.14 17.05
CA ASP A 202 0.64 14.52 16.66
C ASP A 202 1.76 15.56 16.88
N GLU A 203 2.88 15.18 17.50
CA GLU A 203 4.02 16.05 17.78
C GLU A 203 4.68 16.63 16.52
N TRP A 204 4.57 15.95 15.36
CA TRP A 204 5.13 16.47 14.11
C TRP A 204 4.51 17.82 13.69
N LYS A 205 3.33 18.16 14.19
CA LYS A 205 2.62 19.41 13.89
C LYS A 205 3.10 20.60 14.72
N GLU A 206 3.90 20.39 15.76
CA GLU A 206 4.32 21.46 16.68
C GLU A 206 5.03 22.60 15.97
N ILE A 207 5.76 22.28 14.90
CA ILE A 207 6.44 23.27 14.06
C ILE A 207 5.45 24.31 13.52
N PHE A 208 4.22 23.96 13.16
CA PHE A 208 3.25 24.90 12.57
C PHE A 208 2.61 25.86 13.57
N ARG A 209 2.83 25.65 14.88
CA ARG A 209 2.29 26.52 15.93
C ARG A 209 3.09 27.81 16.11
N VAL A 210 4.28 27.88 15.52
CA VAL A 210 5.18 29.03 15.58
C VAL A 210 5.27 29.67 14.20
N ALA A 211 5.28 30.99 14.13
CA ALA A 211 5.55 31.69 12.88
C ALA A 211 7.01 31.45 12.45
N TRP A 212 7.22 30.82 11.29
CA TRP A 212 8.59 30.51 10.80
C TRP A 212 9.30 31.75 10.23
N ILE A 213 8.52 32.76 9.86
CA ILE A 213 9.00 34.07 9.46
C ILE A 213 8.38 35.07 10.44
N PRO A 214 9.18 35.77 11.27
CA PRO A 214 8.69 36.84 12.12
C PRO A 214 8.01 37.93 11.28
N GLN A 215 6.99 38.57 11.83
CA GLN A 215 6.45 39.78 11.21
C GLN A 215 7.54 40.86 11.20
N PRO A 216 7.74 41.60 10.10
CA PRO A 216 8.62 42.75 10.12
C PRO A 216 8.10 43.79 11.13
N ASP A 217 9.04 44.45 11.82
CA ASP A 217 8.77 45.56 12.74
C ASP A 217 8.05 46.74 12.04
#